data_AF-A0A9E5TQ33-F1
#
_entry.id   AF-A0A9E5TQ33-F1
#
_cell.length_a   1.000
_cell.length_b   1.000
_cell.length_c   1.000
_cell.angle_alpha   90.00
_cell.angle_beta   90.00
_cell.angle_gamma   90.00
#
_symmetry.space_group_name_H-M   'P 1'
#
loop_
_entity.id
_entity.type
_entity.pdbx_description
1 polymer ?
#
loop_
_entity_poly.entity_id
_entity_poly.type
_entity_poly.pdbx_seq_one_letter_code
_entity_poly.pdbx_strand_id
1 'polypeptide(L)'
;MSSDEYSFKAFSEHAFYRRANLALLDRADLKRGWTVVDVACGSGAITELILDRIRGARDAMVIGVDMSATALQEAAEKVAGVRDAVVEFVQSRAEEMSNSIRRAVDAVVFCNGIHYIED
;
A
#
# COMPACT_ATOMS: atom_id res chain seq x y z
N MET A 1 2.78 -13.35 24.54
CA MET A 1 3.03 -11.90 24.42
C MET A 1 2.40 -11.50 23.10
N SER A 2 1.41 -10.61 23.09
CA SER A 2 0.68 -10.26 21.86
C SER A 2 1.62 -9.49 20.92
N SER A 3 1.60 -9.79 19.61
CA SER A 3 2.37 -9.03 18.60
C SER A 3 1.95 -7.57 18.48
N ASP A 4 0.81 -7.20 19.06
CA ASP A 4 0.26 -5.84 19.00
C ASP A 4 1.13 -4.81 19.74
N GLU A 5 1.89 -5.23 20.75
CA GLU A 5 2.69 -4.33 21.60
C GLU A 5 3.89 -3.70 20.87
N TYR A 6 4.28 -4.25 19.71
CA TYR A 6 5.40 -3.76 18.87
C TYR A 6 4.97 -3.49 17.42
N SER A 7 3.69 -3.18 17.20
CA SER A 7 3.16 -2.83 15.88
C SER A 7 3.46 -1.38 15.51
N PHE A 8 3.89 -1.14 14.26
CA PHE A 8 4.12 0.20 13.72
C PHE A 8 2.83 1.01 13.49
N LYS A 9 1.66 0.41 13.70
CA LYS A 9 0.35 0.99 13.41
C LYS A 9 0.10 2.33 14.09
N ALA A 10 0.40 2.45 15.39
CA ALA A 10 0.18 3.70 16.13
C ALA A 10 1.03 4.86 15.60
N PHE A 11 2.25 4.57 15.14
CA PHE A 11 3.14 5.58 14.55
C PHE A 11 2.70 5.95 13.13
N SER A 12 2.35 4.97 12.29
CA SER A 12 1.95 5.21 10.90
C SER A 12 0.63 5.98 10.76
N GLU A 13 -0.24 5.88 11.77
CA GLU A 13 -1.51 6.61 11.83
C GLU A 13 -1.38 8.03 12.41
N HIS A 14 -0.21 8.43 12.90
CA HIS A 14 0.00 9.77 13.43
C HIS A 14 -0.12 10.84 12.33
N ALA A 15 -0.75 11.99 12.65
CA ALA A 15 -1.04 13.05 11.68
C ALA A 15 0.19 13.58 10.93
N PHE A 16 1.36 13.59 11.59
CA PHE A 16 2.63 13.92 10.94
C PHE A 16 2.96 12.95 9.80
N TYR A 17 2.83 11.65 10.07
CA TYR A 17 3.17 10.60 9.12
C TYR A 17 2.22 10.60 7.92
N ARG A 18 0.92 10.79 8.19
CA ARG A 18 -0.07 11.00 7.14
C ARG A 18 0.27 12.17 6.21
N ARG A 19 0.78 13.29 6.73
CA ARG A 19 1.21 14.43 5.90
C ARG A 19 2.42 14.08 5.02
N ALA A 20 3.38 13.32 5.53
CA ALA A 20 4.52 12.86 4.75
C ALA A 20 4.06 11.95 3.59
N ASN A 21 3.16 11.01 3.87
CA ASN A 21 2.58 10.12 2.84
C ASN A 21 1.83 10.92 1.76
N LEU A 22 1.02 11.91 2.15
CA LEU A 22 0.32 12.77 1.20
C LEU A 22 1.30 13.55 0.30
N ALA A 23 2.36 14.11 0.89
CA ALA A 23 3.37 14.87 0.13
C ALA A 23 4.14 14.00 -0.86
N LEU A 24 4.29 12.69 -0.59
CA LEU A 24 4.82 11.71 -1.53
C LEU A 24 3.83 11.49 -2.68
N LEU A 25 2.56 11.20 -2.38
CA LEU A 25 1.54 10.94 -3.39
C LEU A 25 1.23 12.16 -4.26
N ASP A 26 1.37 13.38 -3.73
CA ASP A 26 1.25 14.62 -4.50
C ASP A 26 2.34 14.74 -5.56
N ARG A 27 3.55 14.23 -5.29
CA ARG A 27 4.66 14.19 -6.26
C ARG A 27 4.53 13.04 -7.25
N ALA A 28 3.95 11.92 -6.81
CA ALA A 28 3.71 10.76 -7.67
C ALA A 28 2.64 11.04 -8.75
N ASP A 29 1.82 12.08 -8.55
CA ASP A 29 0.82 12.56 -9.52
C ASP A 29 -0.09 11.43 -10.07
N LEU A 30 -0.52 10.53 -9.17
CA LEU A 30 -1.34 9.37 -9.50
C LEU A 30 -2.66 9.79 -10.16
N LYS A 31 -3.08 9.05 -11.19
CA LYS A 31 -4.30 9.36 -11.94
C LYS A 31 -5.42 8.37 -11.67
N ARG A 32 -6.65 8.83 -11.93
CA ARG A 32 -7.85 8.00 -11.84
C ARG A 32 -7.77 6.85 -12.84
N GLY A 33 -8.19 5.66 -12.40
CA GLY A 33 -8.19 4.45 -13.22
C GLY A 33 -6.84 3.74 -13.33
N TRP A 34 -5.79 4.24 -12.68
CA TRP A 34 -4.49 3.58 -12.69
C TRP A 34 -4.48 2.27 -11.91
N THR A 35 -3.61 1.37 -12.33
CA THR A 35 -3.17 0.22 -11.54
C THR A 35 -1.87 0.58 -10.83
N VAL A 36 -1.89 0.62 -9.50
CA VAL A 36 -0.76 1.02 -8.66
C VAL A 36 -0.32 -0.12 -7.76
N VAL A 37 0.99 -0.33 -7.65
CA VAL A 37 1.56 -1.24 -6.65
C VAL A 37 2.00 -0.44 -5.43
N ASP A 38 1.61 -0.88 -4.25
CA ASP A 38 2.05 -0.38 -2.95
C ASP A 38 2.99 -1.39 -2.31
N VAL A 39 4.30 -1.09 -2.31
CA VAL A 39 5.36 -2.00 -1.88
C VAL A 39 5.67 -1.79 -0.40
N ALA A 40 5.76 -2.90 0.35
CA ALA A 40 5.81 -2.90 1.81
C ALA A 40 4.62 -2.11 2.38
N CYS A 41 3.41 -2.46 1.94
CA CYS A 41 2.20 -1.68 2.22
C CYS A 41 1.80 -1.65 3.71
N GLY A 42 2.37 -2.54 4.53
CA GLY A 42 2.07 -2.66 5.95
C GLY A 42 0.58 -2.82 6.20
N SER A 43 0.06 -2.12 7.20
CA SER A 43 -1.36 -2.11 7.58
C SER A 43 -2.26 -1.26 6.65
N GLY A 44 -1.76 -0.88 5.47
CA GLY A 44 -2.54 -0.23 4.43
C GLY A 44 -2.75 1.28 4.57
N ALA A 45 -1.96 1.95 5.42
CA ALA A 45 -2.11 3.40 5.67
C ALA A 45 -1.90 4.25 4.42
N ILE A 46 -0.96 3.86 3.54
CA ILE A 46 -0.78 4.54 2.25
C ILE A 46 -1.67 3.95 1.16
N THR A 47 -1.99 2.65 1.21
CA THR A 47 -2.96 1.99 0.32
C THR A 47 -4.29 2.73 0.26
N GLU A 48 -4.85 3.11 1.42
CA GLU A 48 -6.08 3.91 1.51
C GLU A 48 -5.94 5.27 0.79
N LEU A 49 -4.81 5.95 0.97
CA LEU A 49 -4.55 7.24 0.34
C LEU A 49 -4.34 7.11 -1.18
N ILE A 50 -3.71 6.03 -1.65
CA ILE A 50 -3.58 5.72 -3.08
C ILE A 50 -4.98 5.52 -3.67
N LEU A 51 -5.84 4.74 -3.00
CA LEU A 51 -7.23 4.53 -3.43
C LEU A 51 -8.00 5.83 -3.57
N ASP A 52 -7.84 6.77 -2.64
CA ASP A 52 -8.45 8.10 -2.73
C ASP A 52 -8.03 8.87 -4.01
N ARG A 53 -6.81 8.66 -4.51
CA ARG A 53 -6.31 9.30 -5.74
C ARG A 53 -6.83 8.64 -7.01
N ILE A 54 -6.88 7.31 -7.03
CA ILE A 54 -7.09 6.56 -8.27
C ILE A 54 -8.54 6.14 -8.51
N ARG A 55 -9.38 6.07 -7.46
CA ARG A 55 -10.73 5.50 -7.53
C ARG A 55 -11.71 6.30 -8.41
N GLY A 56 -12.85 5.66 -8.70
CA GLY A 56 -13.96 6.27 -9.43
C GLY A 56 -13.74 6.31 -10.94
N ALA A 57 -13.02 5.31 -11.42
CA ALA A 57 -12.97 4.85 -12.81
C ALA A 57 -13.00 3.31 -12.76
N ARG A 58 -13.57 2.68 -13.80
CA ARG A 58 -13.85 1.22 -13.80
C ARG A 58 -12.61 0.36 -13.58
N ASP A 59 -11.44 0.83 -14.00
CA ASP A 59 -10.22 0.04 -14.06
C ASP A 59 -9.21 0.38 -12.94
N ALA A 60 -9.61 1.19 -11.95
CA ALA A 60 -8.74 1.55 -10.83
C ALA A 60 -8.39 0.32 -9.99
N MET A 61 -7.10 0.12 -9.72
CA MET A 61 -6.61 -1.02 -8.96
C MET A 61 -5.42 -0.67 -8.07
N VAL A 62 -5.41 -1.21 -6.85
CA VAL A 62 -4.21 -1.25 -6.00
C VAL A 62 -3.80 -2.68 -5.71
N ILE A 63 -2.51 -2.97 -5.83
CA ILE A 63 -1.89 -4.22 -5.38
C ILE A 63 -0.98 -3.89 -4.19
N GLY A 64 -1.40 -4.27 -2.99
CA GLY A 64 -0.56 -4.17 -1.79
C GLY A 64 0.35 -5.38 -1.66
N VAL A 65 1.65 -5.15 -1.53
CA VAL A 65 2.66 -6.19 -1.32
C VAL A 65 3.32 -6.01 0.03
N ASP A 66 3.30 -7.05 0.86
CA ASP A 66 4.03 -7.06 2.13
C ASP A 66 4.43 -8.48 2.51
N MET A 67 5.53 -8.63 3.25
CA MET A 67 5.96 -9.95 3.72
C MET A 67 5.12 -10.46 4.91
N SER A 68 4.48 -9.54 5.64
CA SER A 68 3.70 -9.83 6.83
C SER A 68 2.25 -10.14 6.50
N ALA A 69 1.85 -11.41 6.61
CA ALA A 69 0.46 -11.85 6.45
C ALA A 69 -0.50 -11.10 7.39
N THR A 70 -0.08 -10.83 8.63
CA THR A 70 -0.88 -10.09 9.61
C THR A 70 -1.11 -8.64 9.16
N ALA A 71 -0.08 -7.97 8.64
CA ALA A 71 -0.22 -6.61 8.15
C ALA A 71 -1.16 -6.54 6.93
N LEU A 72 -1.06 -7.51 6.02
CA LEU A 72 -1.97 -7.63 4.87
C LEU A 72 -3.42 -7.84 5.30
N GLN A 73 -3.67 -8.62 6.36
CA GLN A 73 -5.01 -8.77 6.91
C GLN A 73 -5.55 -7.44 7.44
N GLU A 74 -4.76 -6.69 8.21
CA GLU A 74 -5.14 -5.35 8.69
C GLU A 74 -5.41 -4.37 7.53
N ALA A 75 -4.58 -4.42 6.49
CA ALA A 75 -4.73 -3.59 5.30
C ALA A 75 -6.04 -3.92 4.56
N ALA A 76 -6.35 -5.21 4.41
CA ALA A 76 -7.59 -5.68 3.80
C ALA A 76 -8.83 -5.20 4.57
N GLU A 77 -8.80 -5.30 5.90
CA GLU A 77 -9.86 -4.79 6.77
C GLU A 77 -10.02 -3.26 6.63
N LYS A 78 -8.91 -2.51 6.59
CA LYS A 78 -8.91 -1.04 6.46
C LYS A 78 -9.62 -0.57 5.19
N VAL A 79 -9.48 -1.28 4.07
CA VAL A 79 -10.03 -0.87 2.77
C VAL A 79 -11.27 -1.67 2.34
N ALA A 80 -11.80 -2.54 3.20
CA ALA A 80 -12.94 -3.41 2.89
C ALA A 80 -14.22 -2.68 2.45
N GLY A 81 -14.35 -1.38 2.78
CA GLY A 81 -15.47 -0.53 2.39
C GLY A 81 -15.41 0.01 0.96
N VAL A 82 -14.28 -0.14 0.26
CA VAL A 82 -14.11 0.39 -1.10
C VAL A 82 -14.90 -0.44 -2.11
N ARG A 83 -15.56 0.26 -3.06
CA ARG A 83 -16.43 -0.36 -4.08
C ARG A 83 -16.08 0.04 -5.52
N ASP A 84 -15.43 1.20 -5.70
CA ASP A 84 -15.11 1.78 -7.01
C ASP A 84 -13.63 1.64 -7.40
N ALA A 85 -12.99 0.57 -6.91
CA ALA A 85 -11.64 0.14 -7.25
C ALA A 85 -11.45 -1.33 -6.85
N VAL A 86 -10.55 -2.03 -7.53
CA VAL A 86 -10.10 -3.37 -7.15
C VAL A 86 -8.93 -3.24 -6.18
N VAL A 87 -8.94 -4.04 -5.11
CA VAL A 87 -7.80 -4.13 -4.18
C VAL A 87 -7.37 -5.59 -4.08
N GLU A 88 -6.09 -5.84 -4.30
CA GLU A 88 -5.46 -7.15 -4.15
C GLU A 88 -4.30 -7.04 -3.16
N PHE A 89 -4.12 -8.07 -2.34
CA PHE A 89 -3.00 -8.17 -1.42
C PHE A 89 -2.20 -9.42 -1.73
N VAL A 90 -0.88 -9.26 -1.84
CA VAL A 90 0.05 -10.31 -2.21
C VAL A 90 1.10 -10.42 -1.11
N GLN A 91 1.18 -11.59 -0.48
CA GLN A 91 2.25 -11.86 0.48
C GLN A 91 3.54 -12.16 -0.26
N SER A 92 4.49 -11.22 -0.24
CA SER A 92 5.79 -11.36 -0.91
C SER A 92 6.80 -10.37 -0.33
N ARG A 93 8.08 -10.66 -0.54
CA ARG A 93 9.16 -9.71 -0.28
C ARG A 93 9.18 -8.63 -1.36
N ALA A 94 9.63 -7.43 -1.02
CA ALA A 94 9.74 -6.33 -1.98
C ALA A 94 10.69 -6.68 -3.16
N GLU A 95 11.77 -7.38 -2.84
CA GLU A 95 12.80 -7.87 -3.77
C GLU A 95 12.27 -8.91 -4.76
N GLU A 96 11.18 -9.60 -4.39
CA GLU A 96 10.55 -10.64 -5.21
C GLU A 96 9.32 -10.14 -5.97
N MET A 97 8.98 -8.85 -5.84
CA MET A 97 7.75 -8.27 -6.41
C MET A 97 7.59 -8.54 -7.90
N SER A 98 8.66 -8.45 -8.70
CA SER A 98 8.60 -8.71 -10.15
C SER A 98 8.24 -10.17 -10.49
N ASN A 99 8.44 -11.09 -9.54
CA ASN A 99 8.01 -12.47 -9.67
C ASN A 99 6.56 -12.70 -9.27
N SER A 100 6.08 -11.94 -8.29
CA SER A 100 4.72 -12.06 -7.77
C SER A 100 3.70 -11.25 -8.58
N ILE A 101 4.10 -10.14 -9.20
CA ILE A 101 3.23 -9.28 -10.01
C ILE A 101 3.57 -9.49 -11.49
N ARG A 102 2.72 -10.25 -12.19
CA ARG A 102 2.90 -10.62 -13.60
C ARG A 102 2.06 -9.78 -14.57
N ARG A 103 1.83 -8.51 -14.22
CA ARG A 103 1.04 -7.57 -15.03
C ARG A 103 1.70 -6.21 -15.12
N ALA A 104 1.37 -5.47 -16.18
CA ALA A 104 1.75 -4.07 -16.30
C ALA A 104 0.99 -3.22 -15.28
N VAL A 105 1.67 -2.21 -14.75
CA VAL A 105 1.16 -1.26 -13.76
C VAL A 105 1.59 0.15 -14.16
N ASP A 106 0.80 1.15 -13.78
CA ASP A 106 1.06 2.55 -14.13
C ASP A 106 2.04 3.22 -13.16
N ALA A 107 2.06 2.77 -11.90
CA ALA A 107 2.97 3.29 -10.88
C ALA A 107 3.33 2.23 -9.83
N VAL A 108 4.52 2.39 -9.25
CA VAL A 108 4.98 1.67 -8.06
C VAL A 108 5.28 2.70 -6.99
N VAL A 109 4.62 2.58 -5.84
CA VAL A 109 4.85 3.40 -4.65
C VAL A 109 5.56 2.54 -3.64
N PHE A 110 6.76 2.96 -3.23
CA PHE A 110 7.51 2.31 -2.16
C PHE A 110 7.76 3.32 -1.05
N CYS A 111 6.88 3.32 -0.04
CA CYS A 111 6.88 4.34 1.00
C CYS A 111 7.39 3.80 2.33
N ASN A 112 8.55 4.29 2.77
CA ASN A 112 9.14 3.98 4.06
C ASN A 112 9.31 2.48 4.37
N GLY A 113 9.61 1.66 3.35
CA GLY A 113 10.06 0.27 3.55
C GLY A 113 11.47 -0.01 3.03
N ILE A 114 12.05 0.91 2.25
CA ILE A 114 13.35 0.69 1.58
C ILE A 114 14.52 0.47 2.55
N HIS A 115 14.42 0.99 3.78
CA HIS A 115 15.46 0.82 4.81
C HIS A 115 15.49 -0.57 5.44
N TYR A 116 14.53 -1.44 5.10
CA TYR A 116 14.53 -2.86 5.49
C TYR A 116 15.14 -3.78 4.41
N ILE A 117 15.48 -3.24 3.25
CA ILE A 117 16.08 -4.01 2.15
C ILE A 117 17.60 -3.96 2.30
N GLU A 118 18.24 -5.13 2.17
CA GLU A 118 19.69 -5.28 2.09
C GLU A 118 20.19 -4.95 0.68
N ASP A 119 21.40 -4.39 0.58
CA ASP A 119 22.04 -4.01 -0.69
C ASP A 119 22.51 -5.22 -1.51
#